data_AF-A0A0F9KBX1-F1
#
_entry.id   AF-A0A0F9KBX1-F1
#
_cell.length_a   1.000
_cell.length_b   1.000
_cell.length_c   1.000
_cell.angle_alpha   90.00
_cell.angle_beta   90.00
_cell.angle_gamma   90.00
#
_symmetry.space_group_name_H-M   'P 1'
#
loop_
_entity.id
_entity.type
_entity.pdbx_description
1 polymer ?
#
loop_
_entity_poly.entity_id
_entity_poly.type
_entity_poly.pdbx_seq_one_letter_code
_entity_poly.pdbx_strand_id
1 'polypeptide(L)'
;MTKQEYVKSLRELADFLESKPLPDDWAAYLRSEIKENYSAPVHRFRVLDKKTFGKIVATLGSFEKSTTDYDVRVEVTLPNGAIIIVVIEHKEICEKIVTGKKKVPFTPARLIDAIPEYEEEIVEWKCPDSFVALKGEKDDISG
;
A
#
# COMPACT_ATOMS: atom_id res chain seq x y z
N MET A 1 -17.68 -13.44 -11.70
CA MET A 1 -17.17 -14.34 -10.66
C MET A 1 -18.34 -15.10 -10.04
N THR A 2 -18.27 -16.42 -10.02
CA THR A 2 -19.29 -17.31 -9.44
C THR A 2 -19.00 -17.54 -7.95
N LYS A 3 -20.01 -18.01 -7.22
CA LYS A 3 -19.86 -18.40 -5.80
C LYS A 3 -18.77 -19.47 -5.61
N GLN A 4 -18.60 -20.37 -6.58
CA GLN A 4 -17.59 -21.43 -6.53
C GLN A 4 -16.18 -20.87 -6.69
N GLU A 5 -15.97 -19.92 -7.61
CA GLU A 5 -14.69 -19.23 -7.80
C GLU A 5 -14.28 -18.45 -6.54
N TYR A 6 -15.25 -17.80 -5.88
CA TYR A 6 -15.02 -17.09 -4.63
C TYR A 6 -14.66 -18.01 -3.44
N VAL A 7 -15.37 -19.13 -3.29
CA VAL A 7 -15.04 -20.10 -2.22
C VAL A 7 -13.66 -20.73 -2.46
N LYS A 8 -13.31 -20.99 -3.72
CA LYS A 8 -11.98 -21.47 -4.08
C LYS A 8 -10.90 -20.44 -3.76
N SER A 9 -11.13 -19.16 -4.07
CA SER A 9 -10.15 -18.10 -3.78
C SER A 9 -9.88 -17.94 -2.28
N LEU A 10 -10.93 -18.03 -1.46
CA LEU A 10 -10.78 -17.99 0.00
C LEU A 10 -10.02 -19.19 0.56
N ARG A 11 -10.24 -20.39 0.02
CA ARG A 11 -9.54 -21.60 0.48
C ARG A 11 -8.06 -21.53 0.17
N GLU A 12 -7.69 -21.17 -1.05
CA GLU A 12 -6.27 -21.07 -1.40
C GLU A 12 -5.56 -19.88 -0.72
N LEU A 13 -6.29 -18.79 -0.42
CA LEU A 13 -5.77 -17.75 0.46
C LEU A 13 -5.47 -18.31 1.85
N ALA A 14 -6.39 -19.11 2.42
CA ALA A 14 -6.16 -19.77 3.69
C ALA A 14 -4.95 -20.72 3.62
N ASP A 15 -4.86 -21.58 2.59
CA ASP A 15 -3.74 -22.50 2.37
C ASP A 15 -2.40 -21.73 2.23
N PHE A 16 -2.41 -20.62 1.51
CA PHE A 16 -1.24 -19.75 1.36
C PHE A 16 -0.80 -19.17 2.72
N LEU A 17 -1.74 -18.63 3.49
CA LEU A 17 -1.46 -18.06 4.81
C LEU A 17 -0.99 -19.13 5.81
N GLU A 18 -1.54 -20.35 5.76
CA GLU A 18 -1.14 -21.49 6.60
C GLU A 18 0.24 -22.03 6.22
N SER A 19 0.60 -22.01 4.93
CA SER A 19 1.90 -22.50 4.44
C SER A 19 3.09 -21.61 4.82
N LYS A 20 2.83 -20.41 5.36
CA LYS A 20 3.84 -19.41 5.70
C LYS A 20 3.87 -19.21 7.22
N PRO A 21 5.05 -19.16 7.87
CA PRO A 21 5.15 -18.78 9.27
C PRO A 21 4.88 -17.27 9.40
N LEU A 22 3.59 -16.90 9.33
CA LEU A 22 3.16 -15.53 9.50
C LEU A 22 3.42 -15.10 10.95
N PRO A 23 3.98 -13.91 11.18
CA PRO A 23 4.12 -13.38 12.53
C PRO A 23 2.74 -13.15 13.18
N ASP A 24 2.64 -13.36 14.50
CA ASP A 24 1.37 -13.34 15.25
C ASP A 24 0.59 -12.01 15.11
N ASP A 25 1.32 -10.91 14.87
CA ASP A 25 0.81 -9.56 14.61
C ASP A 25 -0.06 -9.50 13.33
N TRP A 26 0.22 -10.38 12.37
CA TRP A 26 -0.47 -10.45 11.10
C TRP A 26 -1.87 -11.03 11.18
N ALA A 27 -2.03 -12.13 11.91
CA ALA A 27 -3.32 -12.79 12.04
C ALA A 27 -4.33 -11.89 12.75
N ALA A 28 -3.87 -11.06 13.70
CA ALA A 28 -4.69 -10.04 14.34
C ALA A 28 -5.07 -8.92 13.37
N TYR A 29 -4.12 -8.44 12.56
CA TYR A 29 -4.34 -7.38 11.57
C TYR A 29 -5.32 -7.80 10.45
N LEU A 30 -5.20 -9.03 9.93
CA LEU A 30 -6.15 -9.58 8.95
C LEU A 30 -7.56 -9.69 9.53
N ARG A 31 -7.69 -10.15 10.78
CA ARG A 31 -9.00 -10.28 11.44
C ARG A 31 -9.68 -8.92 11.66
N SER A 32 -8.92 -7.84 11.85
CA SER A 32 -9.50 -6.50 12.03
C SER A 32 -9.96 -5.84 10.72
N GLU A 33 -9.29 -6.12 9.61
CA GLU A 33 -9.59 -5.52 8.29
C GLU A 33 -10.63 -6.31 7.48
N ILE A 34 -10.93 -7.57 7.82
CA ILE A 34 -12.04 -8.34 7.23
C ILE A 34 -13.39 -7.91 7.86
N LYS A 35 -13.62 -6.60 7.95
CA LYS A 35 -14.94 -6.02 8.20
C LYS A 35 -15.39 -5.33 6.92
N GLU A 36 -16.35 -5.98 6.26
CA GLU A 36 -17.22 -5.40 5.24
C GLU A 36 -16.53 -4.86 3.98
N ASN A 37 -16.11 -5.75 3.08
CA ASN A 37 -16.13 -5.45 1.63
C ASN A 37 -16.21 -6.75 0.82
N TYR A 38 -17.43 -7.19 0.54
CA TYR A 38 -17.73 -8.29 -0.37
C TYR A 38 -17.72 -7.77 -1.81
N SER A 39 -16.53 -7.51 -2.36
CA SER A 39 -16.36 -7.24 -3.79
C SER A 39 -14.92 -7.51 -4.21
N ALA A 40 -14.76 -8.52 -5.08
CA ALA A 40 -13.56 -8.86 -5.85
C ALA A 40 -12.43 -9.64 -5.14
N PRO A 41 -11.64 -10.43 -5.91
CA PRO A 41 -10.48 -11.23 -5.48
C PRO A 41 -9.31 -10.44 -4.85
N VAL A 42 -9.51 -9.18 -4.49
CA VAL A 42 -8.44 -8.25 -4.10
C VAL A 42 -8.51 -7.98 -2.60
N HIS A 43 -7.49 -8.43 -1.88
CA HIS A 43 -7.33 -8.25 -0.45
C HIS A 43 -6.30 -7.15 -0.18
N ARG A 44 -6.75 -6.01 0.35
CA ARG A 44 -5.89 -4.87 0.68
C ARG A 44 -5.60 -4.81 2.17
N PHE A 45 -4.33 -4.61 2.51
CA PHE A 45 -3.83 -4.54 3.88
C PHE A 45 -2.98 -3.29 4.05
N ARG A 46 -3.24 -2.49 5.09
CA ARG A 46 -2.51 -1.27 5.39
C ARG A 46 -1.62 -1.44 6.62
N VAL A 47 -0.32 -1.55 6.42
CA VAL A 47 0.62 -1.74 7.51
C VAL A 47 1.03 -0.39 8.09
N LEU A 48 1.09 -0.31 9.42
CA LEU A 48 1.38 0.93 10.14
C LEU A 48 2.85 1.10 10.51
N ASP A 49 3.69 0.08 10.32
CA ASP A 49 5.10 0.16 10.65
C ASP A 49 5.99 -0.61 9.66
N LYS A 50 7.20 -0.07 9.47
CA LYS A 50 8.20 -0.61 8.54
C LYS A 50 8.63 -2.04 8.86
N LYS A 51 8.67 -2.43 10.14
CA LYS A 51 9.16 -3.75 10.55
C LYS A 51 8.17 -4.83 10.15
N THR A 52 6.89 -4.62 10.45
CA THR A 52 5.80 -5.50 10.03
C THR A 52 5.78 -5.57 8.51
N PHE A 53 5.82 -4.44 7.81
CA PHE A 53 5.82 -4.41 6.34
C PHE A 53 6.98 -5.21 5.75
N GLY A 54 8.20 -5.08 6.29
CA GLY A 54 9.35 -5.87 5.85
C GLY A 54 9.16 -7.37 6.01
N LYS A 55 8.60 -7.82 7.15
CA LYS A 55 8.25 -9.25 7.35
C LYS A 55 7.20 -9.70 6.33
N ILE A 56 6.25 -8.82 6.01
CA ILE A 56 5.20 -9.09 5.02
C ILE A 56 5.76 -9.34 3.65
N VAL A 57 6.50 -8.37 3.15
CA VAL A 57 7.16 -8.43 1.86
C VAL A 57 8.04 -9.69 1.74
N ALA A 58 8.82 -10.00 2.79
CA ALA A 58 9.66 -11.20 2.81
C ALA A 58 8.86 -12.51 2.75
N THR A 59 7.68 -12.55 3.37
CA THR A 59 6.81 -13.74 3.38
C THR A 59 6.16 -13.99 2.02
N LEU A 60 5.74 -12.89 1.37
CA LEU A 60 5.13 -12.89 0.04
C LEU A 60 6.09 -13.40 -1.05
N GLY A 61 7.40 -13.17 -0.88
CA GLY A 61 8.42 -13.65 -1.80
C GLY A 61 8.49 -12.79 -3.06
N SER A 62 7.90 -13.24 -4.16
CA SER A 62 7.86 -12.48 -5.43
C SER A 62 6.61 -11.60 -5.48
N PHE A 63 6.79 -10.31 -5.73
CA PHE A 63 5.71 -9.31 -5.78
C PHE A 63 6.02 -8.21 -6.79
N GLU A 64 4.97 -7.54 -7.26
CA GLU A 64 5.06 -6.27 -7.97
C GLU A 64 5.07 -5.13 -6.95
N LYS A 65 5.90 -4.10 -7.15
CA LYS A 65 5.98 -2.94 -6.27
C LYS A 65 5.62 -1.68 -7.05
N SER A 66 4.78 -0.84 -6.48
CA SER A 66 4.54 0.52 -6.96
C SER A 66 4.68 1.54 -5.84
N THR A 67 4.94 2.79 -6.21
CA THR A 67 5.13 3.89 -5.27
C THR A 67 4.35 5.08 -5.78
N THR A 68 3.52 5.67 -4.91
CA THR A 68 2.76 6.89 -5.15
C THR A 68 3.37 8.03 -4.34
N ASP A 69 2.83 9.25 -4.40
CA ASP A 69 3.31 10.35 -3.55
C ASP A 69 3.07 10.10 -2.05
N TYR A 70 2.13 9.20 -1.70
CA TYR A 70 1.65 8.99 -0.34
C TYR A 70 2.08 7.65 0.25
N ASP A 71 2.24 6.62 -0.58
CA ASP A 71 2.44 5.25 -0.12
C ASP A 71 3.30 4.40 -1.03
N VAL A 72 3.82 3.32 -0.44
CA VAL A 72 4.40 2.19 -1.15
C VAL A 72 3.40 1.05 -1.14
N ARG A 73 3.18 0.44 -2.30
CA ARG A 73 2.31 -0.71 -2.51
C ARG A 73 3.13 -1.89 -2.99
N VAL A 74 2.89 -3.06 -2.40
CA VAL A 74 3.32 -4.35 -2.96
C VAL A 74 2.11 -5.20 -3.29
N GLU A 75 2.18 -5.92 -4.40
CA GLU A 75 1.08 -6.71 -4.94
C GLU A 75 1.55 -8.12 -5.32
N VAL A 76 0.75 -9.12 -4.97
CA VAL A 76 0.95 -10.50 -5.39
C VAL A 76 -0.33 -11.04 -5.98
N THR A 77 -0.26 -11.59 -7.19
CA THR A 77 -1.34 -12.38 -7.76
C THR A 77 -1.10 -13.86 -7.47
N LEU A 78 -2.01 -14.49 -6.73
CA LEU A 78 -2.01 -15.92 -6.45
C LEU A 78 -2.46 -16.71 -7.70
N PRO A 79 -2.15 -18.03 -7.79
CA PRO A 79 -2.49 -18.85 -8.96
C PRO A 79 -3.97 -18.91 -9.35
N ASN A 80 -4.89 -18.63 -8.42
CA ASN A 80 -6.33 -18.53 -8.67
C ASN A 80 -6.81 -17.14 -9.15
N GLY A 81 -5.91 -16.18 -9.31
CA GLY A 81 -6.25 -14.80 -9.65
C GLY A 81 -6.66 -13.93 -8.45
N ALA A 82 -6.50 -14.41 -7.21
CA ALA A 82 -6.59 -13.57 -6.02
C ALA A 82 -5.39 -12.63 -5.93
N ILE A 83 -5.64 -11.37 -5.57
CA ILE A 83 -4.62 -10.33 -5.50
C ILE A 83 -4.48 -9.92 -4.03
N ILE A 84 -3.28 -10.00 -3.49
CA ILE A 84 -2.94 -9.46 -2.18
C ILE A 84 -2.21 -8.14 -2.40
N ILE A 85 -2.73 -7.06 -1.84
CA ILE A 85 -2.13 -5.73 -1.86
C ILE A 85 -1.74 -5.35 -0.45
N VAL A 86 -0.49 -4.98 -0.23
CA VAL A 86 0.00 -4.47 1.05
C VAL A 86 0.53 -3.06 0.85
N VAL A 87 0.01 -2.12 1.65
CA VAL A 87 0.27 -0.69 1.53
C VAL A 87 0.87 -0.17 2.82
N ILE A 88 1.80 0.76 2.72
CA ILE A 88 2.41 1.46 3.85
C ILE A 88 2.71 2.91 3.44
N GLU A 89 2.38 3.87 4.30
CA GLU A 89 2.57 5.28 3.99
C GLU A 89 4.05 5.66 4.01
N HIS A 90 4.44 6.63 3.16
CA HIS A 90 5.80 7.15 3.10
C HIS A 90 6.31 7.62 4.45
N LYS A 91 5.46 8.26 5.26
CA LYS A 91 5.84 8.76 6.58
C LYS A 91 6.33 7.68 7.55
N GLU A 92 5.95 6.42 7.31
CA GLU A 92 6.34 5.28 8.16
C GLU A 92 7.67 4.64 7.74
N ILE A 93 8.21 5.02 6.57
CA ILE A 93 9.39 4.38 5.98
C ILE A 93 10.47 5.38 5.58
N CYS A 94 10.05 6.51 5.03
CA CYS A 94 10.86 7.50 4.37
C CYS A 94 10.99 8.73 5.26
N GLU A 95 12.17 9.34 5.19
CA GLU A 95 12.40 10.61 5.87
C GLU A 95 11.77 11.74 5.06
N LYS A 96 10.95 12.55 5.72
CA LYS A 96 10.37 13.75 5.13
C LYS A 96 11.44 14.83 5.06
N ILE A 97 11.83 15.25 3.86
CA ILE A 97 12.75 16.38 3.65
C ILE A 97 11.96 17.54 3.10
N VAL A 98 11.93 18.66 3.82
CA VAL A 98 11.35 19.91 3.32
C VAL A 98 12.43 20.59 2.47
N THR A 99 12.27 20.56 1.15
CA THR A 99 13.24 21.14 0.20
C THR A 99 12.96 22.60 -0.13
N GLY A 100 11.80 23.10 0.28
CA GLY A 100 11.48 24.51 0.18
C GLY A 100 10.09 24.82 0.70
N LYS A 101 9.68 26.08 0.49
CA LYS A 101 8.33 26.53 0.75
C LYS A 101 7.83 27.31 -0.46
N LYS A 102 6.59 27.06 -0.84
CA LYS A 102 5.90 27.80 -1.88
C LYS A 102 4.78 28.59 -1.25
N LYS A 103 4.67 29.85 -1.65
CA LYS A 103 3.56 30.70 -1.28
C LYS A 103 2.36 30.35 -2.15
N VAL A 104 1.28 29.87 -1.54
CA VAL A 104 0.01 29.58 -2.23
C VAL A 104 -0.83 30.85 -2.20
N PRO A 105 -1.10 31.47 -3.37
CA PRO A 105 -1.88 32.69 -3.41
C PRO A 105 -3.33 32.40 -3.03
N PHE A 106 -4.01 33.44 -2.54
CA PHE A 106 -5.42 33.39 -2.25
C PHE A 106 -6.22 32.83 -3.44
N THR A 107 -7.03 31.80 -3.20
CA THR A 107 -7.87 31.20 -4.22
C THR A 107 -9.33 31.19 -3.75
N PRO A 108 -10.26 31.79 -4.52
CA PRO A 108 -11.68 31.66 -4.21
C PRO A 108 -12.12 30.22 -4.52
N ALA A 109 -12.39 29.42 -3.49
CA ALA A 109 -13.04 28.12 -3.67
C ALA A 109 -14.53 28.34 -3.99
N ARG A 110 -15.13 27.46 -4.80
CA ARG A 110 -16.54 27.60 -5.20
C ARG A 110 -17.44 27.49 -3.97
N LEU A 111 -18.09 28.62 -3.64
CA LEU A 111 -19.20 28.78 -2.70
C LEU A 111 -18.88 28.32 -1.26
N ILE A 112 -18.56 29.31 -0.43
CA ILE A 112 -18.66 29.38 1.06
C ILE A 112 -17.32 29.53 1.78
N ASP A 113 -16.21 28.98 1.29
CA ASP A 113 -14.91 29.12 1.94
C ASP A 113 -13.85 29.76 1.03
N ALA A 114 -13.30 30.89 1.46
CA ALA A 114 -12.13 31.47 0.84
C ALA A 114 -10.88 30.87 1.48
N ILE A 115 -9.97 30.30 0.69
CA ILE A 115 -8.71 29.77 1.22
C ILE A 115 -7.74 30.96 1.35
N PRO A 116 -7.39 31.39 2.58
CA PRO A 116 -6.45 32.49 2.77
C PRO A 116 -5.08 32.12 2.20
N GLU A 117 -4.25 33.13 1.96
CA GLU A 117 -2.86 32.91 1.56
C GLU A 117 -2.11 32.11 2.65
N TYR A 118 -1.38 31.07 2.25
CA TYR A 118 -0.57 30.25 3.16
C TYR A 118 0.73 29.79 2.50
N GLU A 119 1.70 29.37 3.34
CA GLU A 119 2.92 28.71 2.87
C GLU A 119 2.71 27.19 2.86
N GLU A 120 2.93 26.58 1.71
CA GLU A 120 2.94 25.13 1.55
C GLU A 120 4.39 24.64 1.49
N GLU A 121 4.71 23.61 2.27
CA GLU A 121 6.03 22.97 2.22
C GLU A 121 6.18 22.18 0.92
N ILE A 122 7.30 22.38 0.22
CA ILE A 122 7.73 21.48 -0.85
C ILE A 122 8.46 20.34 -0.17
N VAL A 123 7.94 19.12 -0.35
CA VAL A 123 8.39 17.94 0.37
C VAL A 123 8.95 16.93 -0.60
N GLU A 124 10.16 16.45 -0.33
CA GLU A 124 10.75 15.28 -0.96
C GLU A 124 10.87 14.16 0.08
N TRP A 125 10.56 12.94 -0.33
CA TRP A 125 10.63 11.77 0.54
C TRP A 125 11.91 10.99 0.26
N LYS A 126 12.81 10.92 1.24
CA LYS A 126 14.03 10.12 1.14
C LYS A 126 13.79 8.74 1.72
N CYS A 127 13.53 7.78 0.84
CA CYS A 127 13.32 6.40 1.22
C CYS A 127 14.66 5.64 1.29
N PRO A 128 14.81 4.64 2.18
CA PRO A 128 15.98 3.78 2.23
C PRO A 128 16.20 3.05 0.89
N ASP A 129 17.45 2.84 0.49
CA ASP A 129 17.79 2.13 -0.76
C ASP A 129 17.18 0.72 -0.81
N SER A 130 17.04 0.05 0.34
CA SER A 130 16.38 -1.25 0.45
C SER A 130 14.91 -1.24 0.01
N PHE A 131 14.27 -0.07 -0.03
CA PHE A 131 12.91 0.12 -0.54
C PHE A 131 12.90 0.53 -2.02
N VAL A 132 13.90 1.27 -2.46
CA VAL A 132 14.10 1.65 -3.87
C VAL A 132 14.49 0.42 -4.71
N ALA A 133 15.36 -0.44 -4.17
CA ALA A 133 15.96 -1.60 -4.82
C ALA A 133 15.06 -2.84 -4.97
N LEU A 134 13.84 -2.83 -4.43
CA LEU A 134 12.84 -3.85 -4.74
C LEU A 134 12.23 -3.57 -6.13
N LYS A 135 13.05 -3.65 -7.18
CA LYS A 135 12.61 -3.53 -8.58
C LYS A 135 11.90 -4.83 -8.98
N GLY A 136 10.60 -4.87 -8.78
CA GLY A 136 9.71 -5.58 -9.70
C GLY A 136 9.51 -4.64 -10.89
N GLU A 137 10.31 -4.82 -11.93
CA GLU A 137 10.38 -3.96 -13.10
C GLU A 137 9.07 -4.00 -13.89
N LYS A 138 8.26 -2.95 -13.74
CA LYS A 138 7.47 -2.34 -14.83
C LYS A 138 7.44 -0.84 -14.62
N ASP A 139 8.44 -0.18 -15.20
CA ASP A 139 8.42 1.26 -15.45
C ASP A 139 7.34 1.54 -16.52
N ASP A 140 6.07 1.63 -16.12
CA ASP A 140 5.05 2.27 -16.97
C ASP A 140 5.15 3.79 -16.80
N ILE A 141 6.19 4.35 -17.40
CA ILE A 141 6.16 5.75 -17.87
C ILE A 141 5.75 5.69 -19.33
N SER A 142 4.47 5.90 -19.59
CA SER A 142 3.90 6.17 -20.92
C SER A 142 2.53 6.81 -20.65
N GLY A 143 2.20 8.03 -21.06
CA GLY A 143 2.79 9.06 -21.90
C GLY A 143 1.71 10.13 -22.07
#